data_AF-A0A832ZIZ9-F1
#
_entry.id   AF-A0A832ZIZ9-F1
#
_cell.length_a   1.000
_cell.length_b   1.000
_cell.length_c   1.000
_cell.angle_alpha   90.00
_cell.angle_beta   90.00
_cell.angle_gamma   90.00
#
_symmetry.space_group_name_H-M   'P 1'
#
loop_
_entity.id
_entity.type
_entity.pdbx_description
1 polymer ?
#
loop_
_entity_poly.entity_id
_entity_poly.type
_entity_poly.pdbx_seq_one_letter_code
_entity_poly.pdbx_strand_id
1 'polypeptide(L)'
;WDPKTDQFVFRGRGSSYLLDEKIATMRGVSRREMKLIYDELELRAKILNTMKKLNIVDYYDVFRVFAKTYMLIDEKMKAASKADTQKVILEGLEEALEKLKTKELLR
;
A
#
# COMPACT_ATOMS: atom_id res chain seq x y z
N TRP A 1 16.77 -1.96 -13.36
CA TRP A 1 17.56 -3.10 -12.89
C TRP A 1 19.02 -2.76 -13.08
N ASP A 2 19.81 -2.88 -12.02
CA ASP A 2 21.26 -2.80 -12.06
C ASP A 2 21.82 -4.23 -12.09
N PRO A 3 22.37 -4.71 -13.23
CA PRO A 3 22.87 -6.06 -13.35
C PRO A 3 24.09 -6.34 -12.47
N LYS A 4 24.85 -5.31 -12.08
CA LYS A 4 26.07 -5.48 -11.27
C LYS A 4 25.73 -5.89 -9.84
N THR A 5 24.65 -5.34 -9.30
CA THR A 5 24.23 -5.55 -7.90
C THR A 5 22.99 -6.44 -7.79
N ASP A 6 22.38 -6.81 -8.92
CA ASP A 6 21.07 -7.45 -9.02
C ASP A 6 19.98 -6.71 -8.24
N GLN A 7 19.96 -5.38 -8.37
CA GLN A 7 19.03 -4.52 -7.65
C GLN A 7 18.07 -3.78 -8.59
N PHE A 8 16.83 -3.61 -8.14
CA PHE A 8 15.85 -2.75 -8.78
C PHE A 8 15.84 -1.39 -8.07
N VAL A 9 16.28 -0.34 -8.78
CA VAL A 9 16.24 1.04 -8.28
C VAL A 9 14.98 1.73 -8.80
N PHE A 10 14.12 2.19 -7.89
CA PHE A 10 12.97 3.01 -8.24
C PHE A 10 13.38 4.47 -8.43
N ARG A 11 13.54 4.90 -9.69
CA ARG A 11 13.89 6.29 -10.04
C ARG A 11 12.68 7.23 -10.13
N GLY A 12 11.47 6.69 -10.05
CA GLY A 12 10.22 7.42 -10.27
C GLY A 12 9.70 8.18 -9.06
N ARG A 13 10.46 8.30 -7.96
CA ARG A 13 10.00 9.04 -6.78
C ARG A 13 9.94 10.54 -7.12
N GLY A 14 8.73 11.09 -7.16
CA GLY A 14 8.47 12.48 -7.51
C GLY A 14 8.65 12.80 -9.00
N SER A 15 8.70 11.77 -9.85
CA SER A 15 8.84 11.90 -11.31
C SER A 15 8.03 10.85 -12.09
N SER A 16 7.18 10.09 -11.39
CA SER A 16 6.38 9.03 -12.00
C SER A 16 5.11 9.65 -12.57
N TYR A 17 5.04 9.80 -13.89
CA TYR A 17 3.85 10.34 -14.56
C TYR A 17 2.55 9.60 -14.19
N LEU A 18 2.61 8.27 -14.00
CA LEU A 18 1.46 7.50 -13.58
C LEU A 18 1.01 7.86 -12.15
N LEU A 19 1.94 8.03 -11.21
CA LEU A 19 1.58 8.39 -9.83
C LEU A 19 1.18 9.86 -9.72
N ASP A 20 2.02 10.74 -10.30
CA ASP A 20 1.97 12.18 -10.10
C ASP A 20 0.85 12.85 -10.91
N GLU A 21 0.51 12.32 -12.08
CA GLU A 21 -0.50 12.92 -12.95
C GLU A 21 -1.74 12.04 -13.06
N LYS A 22 -1.62 10.73 -13.30
CA LYS A 22 -2.80 9.86 -13.49
C LYS A 22 -3.49 9.49 -12.19
N ILE A 23 -2.79 8.88 -11.24
CA ILE A 23 -3.37 8.42 -9.98
C ILE A 23 -3.78 9.61 -9.10
N ALA A 24 -2.93 10.64 -9.00
CA ALA A 24 -3.27 11.84 -8.25
C ALA A 24 -4.55 12.51 -8.77
N THR A 25 -4.70 12.65 -10.10
CA THR A 25 -5.92 13.21 -10.70
C THR A 25 -7.14 12.33 -10.45
N MET A 26 -7.04 11.01 -10.68
CA MET A 26 -8.14 10.07 -10.44
C MET A 26 -8.64 10.11 -9.00
N ARG A 27 -7.74 10.34 -8.03
CA ARG A 27 -8.06 10.32 -6.61
C ARG A 27 -8.26 11.71 -6.01
N GLY A 28 -8.19 12.76 -6.81
CA GLY A 28 -8.31 14.14 -6.35
C GLY A 28 -7.23 14.57 -5.36
N VAL A 29 -6.06 13.92 -5.36
CA VAL A 29 -4.96 14.24 -4.46
C VAL A 29 -4.21 15.46 -5.00
N SER A 30 -4.10 16.50 -4.18
CA SER A 30 -3.42 17.73 -4.56
C SER A 30 -1.89 17.52 -4.67
N ARG A 31 -1.20 18.37 -5.43
CA ARG A 31 0.28 18.32 -5.50
C ARG A 31 0.96 18.48 -4.13
N ARG A 32 0.34 19.22 -3.20
CA ARG A 32 0.86 19.38 -1.82
C ARG A 32 0.79 18.08 -1.02
N GLU A 33 -0.15 17.21 -1.36
CA GLU A 33 -0.40 15.93 -0.71
C GLU A 33 0.16 14.74 -1.49
N MET A 34 0.90 14.98 -2.57
CA MET A 34 1.50 13.95 -3.42
C MET A 34 2.29 12.90 -2.64
N LYS A 35 2.95 13.34 -1.55
CA LYS A 35 3.68 12.48 -0.62
C LYS A 35 2.82 11.30 -0.14
N LEU A 36 1.52 11.49 0.07
CA LEU A 36 0.62 10.44 0.56
C LEU A 36 0.49 9.25 -0.40
N ILE A 37 0.59 9.48 -1.72
CA ILE A 37 0.57 8.40 -2.73
C ILE A 37 1.86 7.57 -2.64
N TYR A 38 3.01 8.23 -2.43
CA TYR A 38 4.29 7.53 -2.24
C TYR A 38 4.37 6.82 -0.90
N ASP A 39 3.80 7.41 0.17
CA ASP A 39 3.68 6.75 1.47
C ASP A 39 2.82 5.48 1.36
N GLU A 40 1.75 5.52 0.56
CA GLU A 40 0.91 4.34 0.28
C GLU A 40 1.71 3.25 -0.46
N LEU A 41 2.48 3.64 -1.48
CA LEU A 41 3.36 2.72 -2.21
C LEU A 41 4.38 2.05 -1.28
N GLU A 42 4.99 2.82 -0.36
CA GLU A 42 5.92 2.29 0.63
C GLU A 42 5.26 1.33 1.61
N LEU A 43 4.06 1.65 2.11
CA LEU A 43 3.32 0.75 3.01
C LEU A 43 2.96 -0.57 2.33
N ARG A 44 2.49 -0.53 1.08
CA ARG A 44 2.22 -1.74 0.28
C ARG A 44 3.50 -2.58 0.12
N ALA A 45 4.64 -1.95 -0.16
CA ALA A 45 5.94 -2.65 -0.22
C ALA A 45 6.36 -3.25 1.13
N LYS A 46 6.10 -2.54 2.25
CA LYS A 46 6.35 -3.06 3.61
C LYS A 46 5.49 -4.28 3.93
N ILE A 47 4.22 -4.30 3.52
CA ILE A 47 3.34 -5.46 3.68
C ILE A 47 3.91 -6.67 2.93
N LEU A 48 4.26 -6.52 1.65
CA LEU A 48 4.87 -7.60 0.85
C LEU A 48 6.18 -8.11 1.47
N ASN A 49 7.05 -7.21 1.92
CA ASN A 49 8.29 -7.58 2.60
C ASN A 49 8.03 -8.30 3.93
N THR A 50 6.97 -7.93 4.65
CA THR A 50 6.58 -8.60 5.90
C THR A 50 6.04 -9.99 5.62
N MET A 51 5.23 -10.17 4.57
CA MET A 51 4.77 -11.50 4.12
C MET A 51 5.95 -12.41 3.81
N LYS A 52 6.94 -11.90 3.06
CA LYS A 52 8.20 -12.62 2.77
C LYS A 52 8.93 -13.02 4.06
N LYS A 53 9.10 -12.10 5.02
CA LYS A 53 9.76 -12.38 6.31
C LYS A 53 9.04 -13.44 7.14
N LEU A 54 7.71 -13.50 7.04
CA LEU A 54 6.86 -14.48 7.72
C LEU A 54 6.71 -15.79 6.93
N ASN A 55 7.39 -15.94 5.79
CA ASN A 55 7.28 -17.07 4.88
C ASN A 55 5.85 -17.35 4.38
N ILE A 56 5.06 -16.30 4.17
CA ILE A 56 3.73 -16.39 3.57
C ILE A 56 3.91 -16.40 2.05
N VAL A 57 4.07 -17.60 1.49
CA VAL A 57 4.34 -17.82 0.06
C VAL A 57 3.25 -18.65 -0.63
N ASP A 58 2.36 -19.29 0.13
CA ASP A 58 1.20 -19.97 -0.44
C ASP A 58 0.26 -18.95 -1.09
N TYR A 59 -0.23 -19.29 -2.29
CA TYR A 59 -1.07 -18.41 -3.08
C TYR A 59 -2.34 -17.97 -2.33
N TYR A 60 -3.02 -18.90 -1.66
CA TYR A 60 -4.28 -18.59 -0.98
C TYR A 60 -4.06 -17.75 0.26
N ASP A 61 -2.95 -17.96 0.97
CA ASP A 61 -2.59 -17.11 2.10
C ASP A 61 -2.21 -15.70 1.66
N VAL A 62 -1.47 -15.57 0.56
CA VAL A 62 -1.16 -14.27 -0.05
C VAL A 62 -2.45 -13.54 -0.44
N PHE A 63 -3.34 -14.24 -1.16
CA PHE A 63 -4.63 -13.69 -1.56
C PHE A 63 -5.48 -13.29 -0.36
N ARG A 64 -5.53 -14.10 0.70
CA ARG A 64 -6.25 -13.82 1.94
C ARG A 64 -5.76 -12.53 2.60
N VAL A 65 -4.45 -12.33 2.67
CA VAL A 65 -3.86 -11.09 3.20
C VAL A 65 -4.33 -9.88 2.40
N PHE A 66 -4.31 -9.96 1.06
CA PHE A 66 -4.79 -8.88 0.21
C PHE A 66 -6.29 -8.62 0.39
N ALA A 67 -7.12 -9.66 0.32
CA ALA A 67 -8.56 -9.54 0.46
C ALA A 67 -8.94 -8.86 1.79
N LYS A 68 -8.35 -9.30 2.91
CA LYS A 68 -8.61 -8.68 4.21
C LYS A 68 -8.08 -7.27 4.33
N THR A 69 -6.91 -6.98 3.74
CA THR A 69 -6.39 -5.61 3.68
C THR A 69 -7.36 -4.68 2.96
N TYR A 70 -7.91 -5.13 1.83
CA TYR A 70 -8.94 -4.39 1.10
C TYR A 70 -10.24 -4.22 1.91
N MET A 71 -10.70 -5.27 2.58
CA MET A 71 -11.89 -5.19 3.45
C MET A 71 -11.72 -4.18 4.58
N LEU A 72 -10.57 -4.18 5.26
CA LEU A 72 -10.27 -3.22 6.34
C LEU A 72 -10.32 -1.77 5.84
N ILE A 73 -9.74 -1.52 4.67
CA ILE A 73 -9.78 -0.20 4.04
C ILE A 73 -11.22 0.18 3.69
N ASP A 74 -11.98 -0.73 3.07
CA ASP A 74 -13.37 -0.48 2.66
C ASP A 74 -14.27 -0.14 3.86
N GLU A 75 -14.14 -0.87 4.98
CA GLU A 75 -14.87 -0.57 6.21
C GLU A 75 -14.55 0.83 6.75
N LYS A 76 -13.28 1.24 6.75
CA LYS A 76 -12.90 2.59 7.17
C LYS A 76 -13.43 3.66 6.20
N MET A 77 -13.43 3.37 4.91
CA MET A 77 -13.92 4.28 3.89
C MET A 77 -15.42 4.58 4.02
N LYS A 78 -16.23 3.66 4.57
CA LYS A 78 -17.66 3.90 4.82
C LYS A 78 -17.92 5.04 5.82
N ALA A 79 -16.99 5.27 6.75
CA ALA A 79 -17.09 6.35 7.74
C ALA A 79 -16.36 7.64 7.29
N ALA A 80 -15.67 7.62 6.15
CA ALA A 80 -14.76 8.67 5.73
C ALA A 80 -15.42 9.74 4.86
N SER A 81 -14.94 10.98 4.98
CA SER A 81 -15.23 12.04 4.02
C SER A 81 -14.43 11.83 2.73
N LYS A 82 -14.93 12.36 1.59
CA LYS A 82 -14.18 12.31 0.32
C LYS A 82 -12.80 12.99 0.41
N ALA A 83 -12.67 14.02 1.24
CA ALA A 83 -11.41 14.76 1.40
C ALA A 83 -10.34 13.94 2.14
N ASP A 84 -10.73 12.95 2.93
CA ASP A 84 -9.81 12.17 3.76
C ASP A 84 -9.44 10.80 3.16
N THR A 85 -9.98 10.49 1.97
CA THR A 85 -9.82 9.19 1.28
C THR A 85 -8.38 8.65 1.31
N GLN A 86 -7.39 9.48 0.96
CA GLN A 86 -6.00 9.04 0.92
C GLN A 86 -5.42 8.72 2.29
N LYS A 87 -5.78 9.51 3.32
CA LYS A 87 -5.32 9.29 4.70
C LYS A 87 -5.93 8.02 5.28
N VAL A 88 -7.21 7.80 5.03
CA VAL A 88 -7.93 6.59 5.46
C VAL A 88 -7.34 5.32 4.85
N ILE A 89 -6.89 5.39 3.59
CA ILE A 89 -6.20 4.27 2.94
C ILE A 89 -4.84 3.99 3.59
N LEU A 90 -4.09 5.02 3.98
CA LEU A 90 -2.85 4.85 4.74
C LEU A 90 -3.12 4.19 6.10
N GLU A 91 -4.09 4.69 6.86
CA GLU A 91 -4.48 4.12 8.16
C GLU A 91 -4.91 2.65 8.03
N GLY A 92 -5.68 2.31 7.00
CA GLY A 92 -6.08 0.92 6.73
C GLY A 92 -4.89 0.02 6.38
N LEU A 93 -3.91 0.52 5.63
CA LEU A 93 -2.68 -0.22 5.32
C LEU A 93 -1.78 -0.39 6.54
N GLU A 94 -1.69 0.62 7.41
CA GLU A 94 -0.95 0.54 8.67
C GLU A 94 -1.58 -0.50 9.60
N GLU A 95 -2.90 -0.48 9.76
CA GLU A 95 -3.62 -1.49 10.55
C GLU A 95 -3.42 -2.89 9.97
N ALA A 96 -3.54 -3.04 8.65
CA ALA A 96 -3.28 -4.32 7.98
C ALA A 96 -1.85 -4.81 8.22
N LEU A 97 -0.86 -3.92 8.18
CA LEU A 97 0.53 -4.26 8.47
C LEU A 97 0.71 -4.75 9.91
N GLU A 98 0.10 -4.12 10.91
CA GLU A 98 0.17 -4.57 12.29
C GLU A 98 -0.53 -5.94 12.49
N LYS A 99 -1.72 -6.10 11.91
CA LYS A 99 -2.45 -7.39 11.93
C LYS A 99 -1.72 -8.51 11.20
N LEU A 100 -0.94 -8.17 10.17
CA LEU A 100 -0.09 -9.13 9.48
C LEU A 100 1.04 -9.62 10.39
N LYS A 101 1.69 -8.71 11.14
CA LYS A 101 2.77 -9.07 12.09
C LYS A 101 2.28 -10.04 13.18
N THR A 102 1.03 -9.90 13.62
CA THR A 102 0.39 -10.82 14.60
C THR A 102 -0.25 -12.06 13.96
N LYS A 103 -0.17 -12.19 12.62
CA LYS A 103 -0.80 -13.24 11.81
C LYS A 103 -2.34 -13.28 11.91
N GLU A 104 -2.98 -12.21 12.38
CA GLU A 104 -4.45 -12.11 12.41
C GLU A 104 -5.06 -12.11 11.01
N LEU A 105 -4.34 -11.58 10.01
CA LEU A 105 -4.80 -11.63 8.63
C LEU A 105 -4.86 -13.05 8.05
N LEU A 106 -4.19 -14.03 8.66
CA LEU A 106 -4.22 -15.42 8.21
C LEU A 106 -5.32 -16.28 8.86
N ARG A 107 -5.94 -15.79 9.94
CA ARG A 107 -6.93 -16.54 10.72
C ARG A 107 -8.32 -16.58 10.10
#